data_AF-A0AB40AZV9-F1
#
_entry.id   AF-A0AB40AZV9-F1
#
_cell.length_a   1.000
_cell.length_b   1.000
_cell.length_c   1.000
_cell.angle_alpha   90.00
_cell.angle_beta   90.00
_cell.angle_gamma   90.00
#
_symmetry.space_group_name_H-M   'P 1'
#
loop_
_entity.id
_entity.type
_entity.pdbx_description
1 polymer ?
#
loop_
_entity_poly.entity_id
_entity_poly.type
_entity_poly.pdbx_seq_one_letter_code
_entity_poly.pdbx_strand_id
1 'polypeptide(L)'
;MAERKRREKLNQRFIELSGLIPGLKKLDKASLIEDAINYIKELEKKLNMKRTSSNSANYQNESLSRKTSPNIEVNMTKKNVLVKVHCEAGKGVLAKILEEIEKLHLVLSAVSTMPFTASCICVTITAKFEEGYSMNVNELMKKLSSSFINFL
;
A
#
# COMPACT_ATOMS: atom_id res chain seq x y z
N MET A 1 -2.04 39.18 -8.86
CA MET A 1 -2.59 38.02 -9.59
C MET A 1 -2.14 36.67 -9.02
N ALA A 2 -0.84 36.44 -8.77
CA ALA A 2 -0.33 35.14 -8.27
C ALA A 2 -0.91 34.71 -6.90
N GLU A 3 -0.93 35.61 -5.91
CA GLU A 3 -1.46 35.29 -4.56
C GLU A 3 -2.97 34.98 -4.57
N ARG A 4 -3.73 35.61 -5.46
CA ARG A 4 -5.16 35.34 -5.63
C ARG A 4 -5.40 33.90 -6.10
N LYS A 5 -4.66 33.45 -7.11
CA LYS A 5 -4.70 32.05 -7.59
C LYS A 5 -4.31 31.05 -6.50
N ARG A 6 -3.32 31.39 -5.66
CA ARG A 6 -2.91 30.55 -4.52
C ARG A 6 -4.06 30.34 -3.53
N ARG A 7 -4.76 31.43 -3.17
CA ARG A 7 -5.90 31.39 -2.24
C ARG A 7 -7.09 30.61 -2.81
N GLU A 8 -7.37 30.78 -4.10
CA GLU A 8 -8.43 30.03 -4.79
C GLU A 8 -8.15 28.53 -4.80
N LYS A 9 -6.92 28.12 -5.13
CA LYS A 9 -6.51 26.71 -5.10
C LYS A 9 -6.61 26.09 -3.70
N LEU A 10 -6.23 26.84 -2.66
CA LEU A 10 -6.32 26.37 -1.27
C LEU A 10 -7.79 26.22 -0.84
N ASN A 11 -8.65 27.17 -1.19
CA ASN A 11 -10.09 27.06 -0.92
C ASN A 11 -10.73 25.88 -1.67
N GLN A 12 -10.33 25.58 -2.92
CA GLN A 12 -10.80 24.40 -3.64
C GLN A 12 -10.49 23.10 -2.88
N ARG A 13 -9.24 22.93 -2.45
CA ARG A 13 -8.83 21.76 -1.65
C ARG A 13 -9.59 21.64 -0.34
N PHE A 14 -9.90 22.78 0.28
CA PHE A 14 -10.66 22.83 1.52
C PHE A 14 -12.12 22.36 1.32
N ILE A 15 -12.74 22.75 0.20
CA ILE A 15 -14.09 22.28 -0.19
C ILE A 15 -14.06 20.78 -0.50
N GLU A 16 -13.08 20.31 -1.29
CA GLU A 16 -12.90 18.88 -1.58
C GLU A 16 -12.78 18.05 -0.28
N LEU A 17 -11.94 18.49 0.66
CA LEU A 17 -11.76 17.83 1.95
C LEU A 17 -13.06 17.76 2.76
N SER A 18 -13.84 18.84 2.76
CA SER A 18 -15.13 18.90 3.47
C SER A 18 -16.17 17.92 2.94
N GLY A 19 -16.09 17.51 1.67
CA GLY A 19 -16.99 16.51 1.10
C GLY A 19 -16.65 15.06 1.50
N LEU A 20 -15.42 14.80 1.96
CA LEU A 20 -14.94 13.45 2.27
C LEU A 20 -15.16 13.04 3.73
N ILE A 21 -15.33 14.01 4.64
CA ILE A 21 -15.42 13.76 6.08
C ILE A 21 -16.89 13.76 6.50
N PRO A 22 -17.42 12.66 7.07
CA PRO A 22 -18.80 12.59 7.52
C PRO A 22 -19.04 13.44 8.77
N GLY A 23 -20.23 14.06 8.89
CA GLY A 23 -20.68 14.71 10.12
C GLY A 23 -20.35 16.20 10.29
N LEU A 24 -19.78 16.85 9.26
CA LEU A 24 -19.43 18.27 9.30
C LEU A 24 -20.68 19.18 9.23
N LYS A 25 -20.99 19.88 10.32
CA LYS A 25 -22.14 20.80 10.42
C LYS A 25 -21.75 22.28 10.34
N LYS A 26 -20.48 22.62 10.55
CA LYS A 26 -19.96 24.00 10.48
C LYS A 26 -18.57 24.01 9.84
N LEU A 27 -18.39 24.91 8.87
CA LEU A 27 -17.19 25.04 8.05
C LEU A 27 -16.14 25.95 8.72
N ASP A 28 -15.74 25.64 9.95
CA ASP A 28 -14.54 26.29 10.50
C ASP A 28 -13.28 25.63 9.94
N LYS A 29 -12.28 26.45 9.61
CA LYS A 29 -11.05 25.98 8.96
C LYS A 29 -10.18 25.12 9.87
N ALA A 30 -10.14 25.44 11.15
CA ALA A 30 -9.39 24.64 12.12
C ALA A 30 -10.15 23.35 12.44
N SER A 31 -11.46 23.45 12.73
CA SER A 31 -12.31 22.29 13.03
C SER A 31 -12.28 21.24 11.92
N LEU A 32 -12.36 21.65 10.64
CA LEU A 32 -12.30 20.69 9.53
C LEU A 32 -11.00 19.89 9.51
N ILE A 33 -9.87 20.55 9.76
CA ILE A 33 -8.55 19.90 9.74
C ILE A 33 -8.43 18.94 10.92
N GLU A 34 -8.93 19.33 12.10
CA GLU A 34 -8.97 18.46 13.28
C GLU A 34 -9.86 17.23 13.06
N ASP A 35 -11.05 17.44 12.48
CA ASP A 35 -11.96 16.35 12.13
C ASP A 35 -11.36 15.43 11.06
N ALA A 36 -10.62 15.97 10.08
CA ALA A 36 -9.91 15.19 9.08
C ALA A 36 -8.88 14.25 9.72
N ILE A 37 -8.09 14.78 10.66
CA ILE A 37 -7.08 14.01 11.39
C ILE A 37 -7.74 12.91 12.22
N ASN A 38 -8.81 13.23 12.92
CA ASN A 38 -9.55 12.28 13.75
C ASN A 38 -10.20 11.18 12.91
N TYR A 39 -10.76 11.52 11.75
CA TYR A 39 -11.35 10.55 10.83
C TYR A 39 -10.33 9.55 10.30
N ILE A 40 -9.12 10.02 9.93
CA ILE A 40 -8.02 9.13 9.52
C ILE A 40 -7.65 8.16 10.65
N LYS A 41 -7.49 8.66 11.89
CA LYS A 41 -7.19 7.81 13.06
C LYS A 41 -8.29 6.78 13.33
N GLU A 42 -9.56 7.15 13.16
CA GLU A 42 -10.69 6.23 13.33
C GLU A 42 -10.69 5.13 12.26
N LEU A 43 -10.42 5.49 11.00
CA LEU A 43 -10.29 4.52 9.90
C LEU A 43 -9.16 3.53 10.17
N GLU A 44 -7.99 4.00 10.61
CA GLU A 44 -6.87 3.14 11.00
C GLU A 44 -7.26 2.18 12.15
N LYS A 45 -7.97 2.69 13.16
CA LYS A 45 -8.46 1.87 14.28
C LYS A 45 -9.46 0.80 13.82
N LYS A 46 -10.39 1.15 12.93
CA LYS A 46 -11.36 0.19 12.35
C LYS A 46 -10.68 -0.91 11.55
N LEU A 47 -9.65 -0.57 10.77
CA LEU A 47 -8.84 -1.56 10.05
C LEU A 47 -8.11 -2.50 11.01
N ASN A 48 -7.57 -1.98 12.12
CA ASN A 48 -6.91 -2.81 13.12
C ASN A 48 -7.89 -3.74 13.85
N MET A 49 -9.07 -3.23 14.24
CA MET A 49 -10.08 -4.03 14.93
C MET A 49 -10.64 -5.16 14.06
N LYS A 50 -10.85 -4.90 12.76
CA LYS A 50 -11.31 -5.91 11.81
C LYS A 50 -10.27 -7.03 11.60
N ARG A 51 -8.98 -6.77 11.83
CA ARG A 51 -7.92 -7.79 11.83
C ARG A 51 -7.92 -8.63 13.11
N THR A 52 -8.30 -8.04 14.24
CA THR A 52 -8.31 -8.74 15.55
C THR A 52 -9.53 -9.64 15.78
N SER A 53 -10.66 -9.43 15.08
CA SER A 53 -11.86 -10.26 15.22
C SER A 53 -11.78 -11.64 14.53
N SER A 54 -10.67 -11.97 13.87
CA SER A 54 -10.46 -13.26 13.21
C SER A 54 -9.58 -14.24 14.00
N ASN A 55 -9.07 -13.89 15.18
CA ASN A 55 -8.14 -14.74 15.92
C ASN A 55 -8.40 -14.72 17.44
N SER A 56 -9.36 -15.53 17.88
CA SER A 56 -9.47 -15.96 19.27
C SER A 56 -8.86 -17.35 19.42
N ALA A 57 -7.63 -17.42 19.96
CA ALA A 57 -7.06 -18.48 20.82
C ALA A 57 -5.54 -18.62 20.61
N ASN A 58 -4.75 -17.96 21.48
CA ASN A 58 -3.84 -18.61 22.44
C ASN A 58 -2.76 -17.64 22.92
N TYR A 59 -2.65 -17.56 24.25
CA TYR A 59 -1.48 -17.03 24.95
C TYR A 59 -0.34 -18.04 24.87
N GLN A 60 0.85 -17.58 24.47
CA GLN A 60 2.16 -17.76 25.12
C GLN A 60 3.26 -17.43 24.09
N ASN A 61 4.11 -16.47 24.47
CA ASN A 61 5.48 -16.18 24.03
C ASN A 61 5.85 -15.91 22.55
N GLU A 62 6.73 -14.91 22.45
CA GLU A 62 7.77 -14.70 21.44
C GLU A 62 7.41 -13.88 20.20
N SER A 63 8.07 -12.71 20.13
CA SER A 63 8.20 -11.81 18.99
C SER A 63 6.90 -11.23 18.46
N LEU A 64 6.65 -9.93 18.73
CA LEU A 64 5.67 -9.15 17.99
C LEU A 64 6.10 -9.07 16.51
N SER A 65 5.81 -10.12 15.74
CA SER A 65 5.58 -10.00 14.31
C SER A 65 4.31 -9.18 14.16
N ARG A 66 4.46 -7.86 14.23
CA ARG A 66 3.54 -6.94 13.57
C ARG A 66 3.62 -7.34 12.10
N LYS A 67 2.77 -8.29 11.67
CA LYS A 67 2.54 -8.59 10.25
C LYS A 67 2.01 -7.31 9.63
N THR A 68 2.96 -6.48 9.24
CA THR A 68 2.72 -5.21 8.60
C THR A 68 2.46 -5.62 7.17
N SER A 69 1.20 -5.56 6.76
CA SER A 69 0.81 -5.89 5.39
C SER A 69 1.80 -5.24 4.42
N PRO A 70 2.47 -6.01 3.55
CA PRO A 70 3.51 -5.49 2.68
C PRO A 70 2.94 -4.35 1.84
N ASN A 71 3.66 -3.24 1.76
CA ASN A 71 3.27 -2.14 0.89
C ASN A 71 3.77 -2.46 -0.52
N ILE A 72 2.82 -2.70 -1.43
CA ILE A 72 3.08 -3.14 -2.80
C ILE A 72 2.68 -2.01 -3.74
N GLU A 73 3.65 -1.46 -4.48
CA GLU A 73 3.42 -0.49 -5.55
C GLU A 73 3.61 -1.19 -6.90
N VAL A 74 2.63 -1.07 -7.79
CA VAL A 74 2.68 -1.64 -9.13
C VAL A 74 2.52 -0.52 -10.14
N ASN A 75 3.49 -0.36 -11.02
CA ASN A 75 3.44 0.56 -12.15
C ASN A 75 3.58 -0.24 -13.45
N MET A 76 2.63 -0.08 -14.37
CA MET A 76 2.75 -0.65 -15.71
C MET A 76 2.92 0.45 -16.76
N THR A 77 3.81 0.20 -17.70
CA THR A 77 3.94 0.94 -18.96
C THR A 77 3.77 -0.08 -20.10
N LYS A 78 3.44 0.36 -21.33
CA LYS A 78 3.04 -0.46 -22.50
C LYS A 78 3.57 -1.90 -22.56
N LYS A 79 4.85 -2.15 -22.26
CA LYS A 79 5.46 -3.50 -22.23
C LYS A 79 6.20 -3.85 -20.94
N ASN A 80 6.30 -2.92 -19.98
CA ASN A 80 7.13 -3.07 -18.80
C ASN A 80 6.28 -2.95 -17.53
N VAL A 81 6.56 -3.81 -16.57
CA VAL A 81 5.95 -3.85 -15.26
C VAL A 81 7.03 -3.57 -14.23
N LEU A 82 6.76 -2.62 -13.33
CA LEU A 82 7.58 -2.33 -12.16
C LEU A 82 6.77 -2.67 -10.92
N VAL A 83 7.29 -3.58 -10.11
CA VAL A 83 6.72 -3.97 -8.82
C VAL A 83 7.70 -3.56 -7.73
N LYS A 84 7.26 -2.77 -6.76
CA LYS A 84 8.01 -2.49 -5.55
C LYS A 84 7.30 -3.13 -4.37
N VAL A 85 8.03 -3.92 -3.59
CA VAL A 85 7.54 -4.59 -2.40
C VAL A 85 8.36 -4.12 -1.21
N HIS A 86 7.69 -3.54 -0.23
CA HIS A 86 8.28 -3.23 1.07
C HIS A 86 7.83 -4.28 2.07
N CYS A 87 8.78 -5.01 2.64
CA CYS A 87 8.50 -6.10 3.56
C CYS A 87 9.58 -6.23 4.64
N GLU A 88 9.23 -6.88 5.74
CA GLU A 88 10.19 -7.19 6.79
C GLU A 88 11.25 -8.18 6.29
N ALA A 89 12.51 -7.95 6.67
CA ALA A 89 13.65 -8.74 6.28
C ALA A 89 13.56 -10.13 6.92
N GLY A 90 13.10 -11.12 6.14
CA GLY A 90 12.98 -12.51 6.55
C GLY A 90 13.83 -13.44 5.71
N LYS A 91 14.24 -14.57 6.28
CA LYS A 91 14.97 -15.61 5.54
C LYS A 91 14.09 -16.16 4.41
N GLY A 92 14.57 -16.07 3.18
CA GLY A 92 13.88 -16.62 1.99
C GLY A 92 12.71 -15.79 1.47
N VAL A 93 12.53 -14.54 1.92
CA VAL A 93 11.48 -13.64 1.42
C VAL A 93 11.66 -13.33 -0.06
N LEU A 94 12.89 -13.00 -0.48
CA LEU A 94 13.19 -12.69 -1.88
C LEU A 94 12.87 -13.85 -2.82
N ALA A 95 13.30 -15.06 -2.48
CA ALA A 95 13.06 -16.25 -3.31
C ALA A 95 11.56 -16.49 -3.55
N LYS A 96 10.75 -16.32 -2.51
CA LYS A 96 9.30 -16.51 -2.60
C LYS A 96 8.61 -15.40 -3.38
N ILE A 97 9.09 -14.16 -3.28
CA ILE A 97 8.60 -13.05 -4.12
C ILE A 97 8.85 -13.35 -5.60
N LEU A 98 10.04 -13.86 -5.93
CA LEU A 98 10.40 -14.21 -7.31
C LEU A 98 9.55 -15.37 -7.83
N GLU A 99 9.36 -16.42 -7.04
CA GLU A 99 8.52 -17.57 -7.39
C GLU A 99 7.07 -17.16 -7.69
N GLU A 100 6.50 -16.25 -6.89
CA GLU A 100 5.13 -15.75 -7.12
C GLU A 100 5.03 -14.88 -8.39
N ILE A 101 6.09 -14.16 -8.75
CA ILE A 101 6.11 -13.34 -9.96
C ILE A 101 6.27 -14.20 -11.22
N GLU A 102 7.05 -15.28 -11.14
CA GLU A 102 7.17 -16.24 -12.23
C GLU A 102 5.83 -16.93 -12.54
N LYS A 103 5.02 -17.25 -11.52
CA LYS A 103 3.65 -17.79 -11.69
C LYS A 103 2.70 -16.85 -12.44
N LEU A 104 3.05 -15.57 -12.57
CA LEU A 104 2.22 -14.55 -13.21
C LEU A 104 2.58 -14.32 -14.69
N HIS A 105 3.38 -15.20 -15.30
CA HIS A 105 3.86 -15.06 -16.69
C HIS A 105 4.60 -13.74 -16.94
N LEU A 106 5.36 -13.31 -15.92
CA LEU A 106 6.21 -12.13 -15.98
C LEU A 106 7.66 -12.58 -16.19
N VAL A 107 8.25 -12.15 -17.30
CA VAL A 107 9.67 -12.33 -17.59
C VAL A 107 10.46 -11.26 -16.84
N LEU A 108 11.19 -11.69 -15.83
CA LEU A 108 12.06 -10.83 -15.01
C LEU A 108 13.18 -10.22 -15.88
N SER A 109 13.27 -8.89 -15.85
CA SER A 109 14.33 -8.13 -16.53
C SER A 109 15.41 -7.67 -15.54
N ALA A 110 15.02 -7.20 -14.36
CA ALA A 110 15.95 -6.83 -13.31
C ALA A 110 15.30 -6.91 -11.93
N VAL A 111 16.08 -7.32 -10.94
CA VAL A 111 15.68 -7.40 -9.53
C VAL A 111 16.71 -6.62 -8.73
N SER A 112 16.24 -5.69 -7.90
CA SER A 112 17.07 -4.92 -6.98
C SER A 112 16.53 -5.06 -5.58
N THR A 113 17.39 -5.41 -4.64
CA THR A 113 17.08 -5.45 -3.20
C THR A 113 17.91 -4.39 -2.50
N MET A 114 17.25 -3.50 -1.77
CA MET A 114 17.93 -2.48 -0.97
C MET A 114 17.43 -2.54 0.48
N PRO A 115 18.33 -2.48 1.48
CA PRO A 115 17.91 -2.29 2.86
C PRO A 115 17.27 -0.91 2.99
N PHE A 116 16.08 -0.84 3.57
CA PHE A 116 15.36 0.43 3.76
C PHE A 116 15.42 0.90 5.21
N THR A 117 15.23 0.00 6.18
CA THR A 117 15.38 0.26 7.62
C THR A 117 16.01 -0.94 8.33
N ALA A 118 16.24 -0.83 9.65
CA ALA A 118 16.86 -1.88 10.46
C ALA A 118 16.21 -3.27 10.33
N SER A 119 14.93 -3.35 9.95
CA SER A 119 14.22 -4.62 9.73
C SER A 119 13.48 -4.69 8.41
N CYS A 120 13.58 -3.71 7.50
CA CYS A 120 12.81 -3.69 6.25
C CYS A 120 13.71 -3.74 5.02
N ILE A 121 13.31 -4.57 4.05
CA ILE A 121 13.89 -4.61 2.72
C ILE A 121 12.89 -4.06 1.70
N CYS A 122 13.40 -3.27 0.76
CA CYS A 122 12.67 -2.86 -0.43
C CYS A 122 13.15 -3.73 -1.61
N VAL A 123 12.24 -4.51 -2.17
CA VAL A 123 12.47 -5.32 -3.36
C VAL A 123 11.84 -4.58 -4.54
N THR A 124 12.65 -4.19 -5.51
CA THR A 124 12.19 -3.57 -6.76
C THR A 124 12.42 -4.53 -7.90
N ILE A 125 11.36 -4.84 -8.63
CA ILE A 125 11.35 -5.82 -9.70
C ILE A 125 10.86 -5.15 -10.97
N THR A 126 11.64 -5.26 -12.03
CA THR A 126 11.22 -4.92 -13.38
C THR A 126 11.03 -6.19 -14.17
N ALA A 127 9.88 -6.31 -14.81
CA ALA A 127 9.52 -7.46 -15.61
C ALA A 127 8.76 -7.02 -16.87
N LYS A 128 8.59 -7.95 -17.80
CA LYS A 128 7.77 -7.80 -19.00
C LYS A 128 6.78 -8.94 -19.04
N PHE A 129 5.62 -8.74 -19.65
CA PHE A 129 4.73 -9.87 -19.91
C PHE A 129 5.36 -10.79 -20.95
N GLU A 130 5.18 -12.09 -20.74
CA GLU A 130 5.49 -13.11 -21.74
C GLU A 130 4.68 -12.86 -23.03
N GLU A 131 5.22 -13.24 -24.18
CA GLU A 131 4.55 -13.00 -25.47
C GLU A 131 3.18 -13.67 -25.50
N GLY A 132 2.13 -12.89 -25.80
CA GLY A 132 0.74 -13.34 -25.80
C GLY A 132 -0.01 -13.14 -24.49
N TYR A 133 0.66 -12.76 -23.40
CA TYR A 133 0.03 -12.42 -22.13
C TYR A 133 -0.13 -10.90 -21.97
N SER A 134 -1.29 -10.50 -21.45
CA SER A 134 -1.53 -9.14 -21.00
C SER A 134 -2.43 -9.18 -19.78
N MET A 135 -2.21 -8.27 -18.84
CA MET A 135 -2.97 -8.21 -17.60
C MET A 135 -3.12 -6.75 -17.17
N ASN A 136 -4.27 -6.41 -16.59
CA ASN A 136 -4.51 -5.05 -16.09
C ASN A 136 -3.79 -4.81 -14.76
N VAL A 137 -3.39 -3.55 -14.50
CA VAL A 137 -2.72 -3.14 -13.25
C VAL A 137 -3.50 -3.59 -12.02
N ASN A 138 -4.81 -3.37 -12.00
CA ASN A 138 -5.68 -3.73 -10.87
C ASN A 138 -5.74 -5.25 -10.65
N GLU A 139 -5.69 -6.02 -11.72
CA GLU A 139 -5.75 -7.47 -11.64
C GLU A 139 -4.41 -8.02 -11.14
N LEU A 140 -3.28 -7.48 -11.63
CA LEU A 140 -1.95 -7.81 -11.12
C LEU A 140 -1.81 -7.42 -9.64
N MET A 141 -2.25 -6.22 -9.28
CA MET A 141 -2.23 -5.73 -7.89
C MET A 141 -3.05 -6.66 -7.00
N LYS A 142 -4.23 -7.11 -7.44
CA LYS A 142 -5.05 -8.08 -6.70
C LYS A 142 -4.31 -9.40 -6.52
N LYS A 143 -3.77 -10.00 -7.58
CA LYS A 143 -3.02 -11.27 -7.47
C LYS A 143 -1.82 -11.16 -6.54
N LEU A 144 -0.98 -10.13 -6.72
CA LEU A 144 0.17 -9.89 -5.86
C LEU A 144 -0.25 -9.64 -4.41
N SER A 145 -1.30 -8.84 -4.17
CA SER A 145 -1.79 -8.59 -2.82
C SER A 145 -2.31 -9.86 -2.16
N SER A 146 -3.05 -10.72 -2.89
CA SER A 146 -3.54 -11.99 -2.38
C SER A 146 -2.41 -12.97 -2.08
N SER A 147 -1.41 -13.09 -2.97
CA SER A 147 -0.26 -13.97 -2.77
C SER A 147 0.62 -13.51 -1.61
N PHE A 148 0.88 -12.20 -1.51
CA PHE A 148 1.77 -11.66 -0.50
C PHE A 148 1.13 -11.56 0.88
N ILE A 149 -0.19 -11.34 1.02
CA ILE A 149 -0.87 -11.35 2.34
C ILE A 149 -0.72 -12.71 3.05
N ASN A 150 -0.67 -13.81 2.30
CA ASN A 150 -0.52 -15.14 2.89
C ASN A 150 0.91 -15.43 3.36
N PHE A 151 1.90 -14.69 2.83
CA PHE A 151 3.31 -15.02 2.98
C PHE A 151 4.16 -13.97 3.72
N LEU A 152 3.80 -12.68 3.62
CA LEU A 152 4.47 -11.52 4.22
C LEU A 152 3.60 -10.92 5.33
#